data_AF-A0AAF0Q647-F1
#
_entry.id   AF-A0AAF0Q647-F1
#
_cell.length_a   1.000
_cell.length_b   1.000
_cell.length_c   1.000
_cell.angle_alpha   90.00
_cell.angle_beta   90.00
_cell.angle_gamma   90.00
#
_symmetry.space_group_name_H-M   'P 1'
#
loop_
_entity.id
_entity.type
_entity.pdbx_description
1 polymer ?
#
loop_
_entity_poly.entity_id
_entity_poly.type
_entity_poly.pdbx_seq_one_letter_code
_entity_poly.pdbx_strand_id
1 'polypeptide(L)'
;MANSGENGRHQEVGHKSLLQSDALYQYILETSVYPREPEAMKELREITAKHPWNIMTTSADEGQFLNMLLKLINAKNTMEIGVFTGYSLLATAMALPDDGKNEDSPTDSAELKIGNRSKRDLDTENLNLHHEKM
;
A
#
# COMPACT_ATOMS: atom_id res chain seq x y z
N MET A 1 -28.16 -1.49 -45.66
CA MET A 1 -28.56 -0.56 -44.59
C MET A 1 -27.48 -0.58 -43.54
N ALA A 2 -26.74 0.51 -43.42
CA ALA A 2 -25.87 0.75 -42.27
C ALA A 2 -26.76 1.13 -41.07
N ASN A 3 -26.43 0.65 -39.87
CA ASN A 3 -26.42 1.54 -38.72
C ASN A 3 -25.41 1.06 -37.67
N SER A 4 -24.56 2.01 -37.31
CA SER A 4 -23.54 2.08 -36.29
C SER A 4 -24.06 1.84 -34.88
N GLY A 5 -23.19 1.29 -34.04
CA GLY A 5 -23.35 1.27 -32.59
C GLY A 5 -22.03 0.90 -31.95
N GLU A 6 -21.10 1.85 -31.90
CA GLU A 6 -19.97 1.78 -30.97
C GLU A 6 -20.51 1.57 -29.56
N ASN A 7 -20.10 0.49 -28.89
CA ASN A 7 -20.32 0.34 -27.47
C ASN A 7 -18.95 0.32 -26.79
N GLY A 8 -18.37 1.51 -26.65
CA GLY A 8 -17.35 1.75 -25.64
C GLY A 8 -18.00 1.59 -24.26
N ARG A 9 -17.52 0.63 -23.47
CA ARG A 9 -17.57 0.60 -22.00
C ARG A 9 -16.82 -0.62 -21.50
N HIS A 10 -15.58 -0.38 -21.06
CA HIS A 10 -14.71 -1.20 -20.23
C HIS A 10 -14.72 -2.71 -20.55
N GLN A 11 -13.72 -3.16 -21.32
CA GLN A 11 -13.32 -4.56 -21.28
C GLN A 11 -13.12 -4.94 -19.80
N GLU A 12 -13.77 -6.02 -19.35
CA GLU A 12 -13.39 -6.66 -18.09
C GLU A 12 -11.92 -7.01 -18.20
N VAL A 13 -11.06 -6.23 -17.54
CA VAL A 13 -9.64 -6.50 -17.50
C VAL A 13 -9.50 -7.69 -16.56
N GLY A 14 -9.63 -8.91 -17.10
CA GLY A 14 -9.48 -10.18 -16.38
C GLY A 14 -8.03 -10.45 -15.94
N HIS A 15 -7.27 -9.39 -15.68
CA HIS A 15 -5.86 -9.40 -15.37
C HIS A 15 -5.63 -8.85 -13.97
N LYS A 16 -4.63 -9.41 -13.29
CA LYS A 16 -4.29 -9.12 -11.90
C LYS A 16 -3.66 -7.74 -11.70
N SER A 17 -3.45 -6.99 -12.77
CA SER A 17 -2.74 -5.71 -12.80
C SER A 17 -3.27 -4.82 -13.92
N LEU A 18 -2.78 -3.58 -13.96
CA LEU A 18 -3.08 -2.60 -15.02
C LEU A 18 -2.27 -2.82 -16.32
N LEU A 19 -1.42 -3.84 -16.38
CA LEU A 19 -0.54 -4.11 -17.52
C LEU A 19 -1.25 -4.95 -18.59
N GLN A 20 -0.69 -5.00 -19.79
CA GLN A 20 -1.30 -5.71 -20.93
C GLN A 20 -1.48 -7.22 -20.71
N SER A 21 -0.76 -7.82 -19.76
CA SER A 21 -0.83 -9.26 -19.48
C SER A 21 -0.32 -9.58 -18.09
N ASP A 22 -0.88 -10.64 -17.48
CA ASP A 22 -0.39 -11.18 -16.21
C ASP A 22 1.06 -11.67 -16.29
N ALA A 23 1.48 -12.20 -17.45
CA ALA A 23 2.84 -12.67 -17.65
C ALA A 23 3.87 -11.52 -17.56
N LEU A 24 3.53 -10.35 -18.09
CA LEU A 24 4.38 -9.16 -17.97
C LEU A 24 4.45 -8.68 -16.51
N TYR A 25 3.33 -8.69 -15.79
CA TYR A 25 3.32 -8.34 -14.37
C TYR A 25 4.18 -9.30 -13.54
N GLN A 26 4.04 -10.61 -13.76
CA GLN A 26 4.85 -11.60 -13.06
C GLN A 26 6.33 -11.50 -13.41
N TYR A 27 6.68 -11.19 -14.66
CA TYR A 27 8.06 -10.93 -15.03
C TYR A 27 8.67 -9.78 -14.23
N ILE A 28 7.95 -8.66 -14.05
CA ILE A 28 8.43 -7.53 -13.23
C ILE A 28 8.63 -7.97 -11.79
N LEU A 29 7.66 -8.69 -11.23
CA LEU A 29 7.72 -9.15 -9.84
C LEU A 29 8.91 -10.08 -9.60
N GLU A 30 9.08 -11.10 -10.43
CA GLU A 30 10.14 -12.11 -10.28
C GLU A 30 11.54 -11.57 -10.55
N THR A 31 11.69 -10.63 -11.49
CA THR A 31 13.01 -10.13 -11.89
C THR A 31 13.48 -8.91 -11.10
N SER A 32 12.55 -8.05 -10.68
CA SER A 32 12.88 -6.72 -10.18
C SER A 32 12.39 -6.43 -8.76
N VAL A 33 11.30 -7.08 -8.34
CA VAL A 33 10.64 -6.80 -7.06
C VAL A 33 11.03 -7.83 -6.00
N TYR A 34 10.59 -9.09 -6.13
CA TYR A 34 10.80 -10.13 -5.11
C TYR A 34 12.27 -10.36 -4.75
N PRO A 35 13.26 -10.34 -5.67
CA PRO A 35 14.67 -10.49 -5.30
C PRO A 35 15.21 -9.36 -4.40
N ARG A 36 14.50 -8.24 -4.32
CA ARG A 36 14.87 -7.05 -3.52
C ARG A 36 13.87 -6.77 -2.40
N GLU A 37 12.84 -7.59 -2.25
CA GLU A 37 11.83 -7.42 -1.20
C GLU A 37 12.47 -7.78 0.16
N PRO A 38 12.41 -6.88 1.16
CA PRO A 38 12.86 -7.22 2.50
C PRO A 38 12.05 -8.37 3.10
N GLU A 39 12.70 -9.27 3.86
CA GLU A 39 12.03 -10.45 4.40
C GLU A 39 10.81 -10.11 5.28
N ALA A 40 10.88 -9.02 6.05
CA ALA A 40 9.76 -8.55 6.87
C ALA A 40 8.52 -8.17 6.02
N MET A 41 8.72 -7.60 4.82
CA MET A 41 7.63 -7.28 3.91
C MET A 41 7.05 -8.55 3.30
N LYS A 42 7.91 -9.50 2.89
CA LYS A 42 7.48 -10.80 2.38
C LYS A 42 6.64 -11.57 3.41
N GLU A 43 7.08 -11.62 4.66
CA GLU A 43 6.33 -12.24 5.76
C GLU A 43 4.95 -11.58 5.92
N LEU A 44 4.90 -10.24 5.96
CA LEU A 44 3.64 -9.51 6.09
C LEU A 44 2.70 -9.75 4.90
N ARG A 45 3.24 -9.89 3.69
CA ARG A 45 2.48 -10.24 2.48
C ARG A 45 1.89 -11.65 2.57
N GLU A 46 2.67 -12.63 3.01
CA GLU A 46 2.22 -14.02 3.19
C GLU A 46 1.15 -14.14 4.29
N ILE A 47 1.29 -13.36 5.36
CA ILE A 47 0.29 -13.23 6.41
C ILE A 47 -0.99 -12.60 5.87
N THR A 48 -0.87 -11.46 5.17
CA THR A 48 -2.01 -10.72 4.62
C THR A 48 -2.77 -11.53 3.59
N ALA A 49 -2.09 -12.36 2.79
CA ALA A 49 -2.73 -13.25 1.80
C ALA A 49 -3.78 -14.19 2.42
N LYS A 50 -3.65 -14.54 3.71
CA LYS A 50 -4.62 -15.39 4.44
C LYS A 50 -5.81 -14.61 4.99
N HIS A 51 -5.80 -13.27 4.93
CA HIS A 51 -6.88 -12.42 5.43
C HIS A 51 -8.07 -12.37 4.44
N PRO A 52 -9.34 -12.40 4.89
CA PRO A 52 -10.51 -12.36 4.00
C PRO A 52 -10.59 -11.14 3.07
N TRP A 53 -9.94 -10.04 3.46
CA TRP A 53 -9.85 -8.80 2.69
C TRP A 53 -8.46 -8.56 2.10
N ASN A 54 -7.71 -9.62 1.79
CA ASN A 54 -6.35 -9.52 1.24
C ASN A 54 -6.24 -8.63 0.00
N ILE A 55 -7.31 -8.48 -0.79
CA ILE A 55 -7.37 -7.63 -1.98
C ILE A 55 -7.16 -6.13 -1.69
N MET A 56 -7.30 -5.70 -0.43
CA MET A 56 -7.05 -4.33 -0.01
C MET A 56 -5.57 -4.00 0.19
N THR A 57 -4.69 -5.01 0.20
CA THR A 57 -3.26 -4.78 0.44
C THR A 57 -2.58 -4.15 -0.76
N THR A 58 -1.61 -3.29 -0.49
CA THR A 58 -0.72 -2.72 -1.51
C THR A 58 0.12 -3.82 -2.15
N SER A 59 0.28 -3.76 -3.47
CA SER A 59 1.09 -4.75 -4.19
C SER A 59 2.59 -4.58 -3.90
N ALA A 60 3.37 -5.65 -4.12
CA ALA A 60 4.80 -5.63 -3.82
C ALA A 60 5.58 -4.61 -4.68
N ASP A 61 5.18 -4.44 -5.94
CA ASP A 61 5.76 -3.48 -6.86
C ASP A 61 5.44 -2.03 -6.46
N GLU A 62 4.23 -1.75 -5.99
CA GLU A 62 3.85 -0.44 -5.46
C GLU A 62 4.59 -0.12 -4.15
N GLY A 63 4.73 -1.10 -3.25
CA GLY A 63 5.54 -0.96 -2.03
C GLY A 63 7.01 -0.63 -2.34
N GLN A 64 7.60 -1.31 -3.34
CA GLN A 64 8.97 -1.01 -3.79
C GLN A 64 9.07 0.41 -4.37
N PHE A 65 8.08 0.84 -5.16
CA PHE A 65 8.02 2.20 -5.70
C PHE A 65 7.93 3.26 -4.60
N LEU A 66 7.05 3.08 -3.62
CA LEU A 66 6.92 4.00 -2.47
C LEU A 66 8.23 4.11 -1.70
N ASN A 67 8.90 2.99 -1.43
CA ASN A 67 10.19 2.99 -0.74
C ASN A 67 11.25 3.80 -1.51
N MET A 68 11.33 3.62 -2.83
CA MET A 68 12.22 4.40 -3.69
C MET A 68 11.85 5.89 -3.69
N LEU A 69 10.57 6.22 -3.86
CA LEU A 69 10.08 7.58 -3.91
C LEU A 69 10.42 8.35 -2.63
N LEU A 70 10.16 7.76 -1.47
CA LEU A 70 10.43 8.37 -0.16
C LEU A 70 11.93 8.68 0.03
N LYS A 71 12.80 7.76 -0.42
CA LYS A 71 14.25 7.98 -0.41
C LYS A 71 14.66 9.11 -1.35
N LEU A 72 14.09 9.17 -2.55
CA LEU A 72 14.41 10.20 -3.55
C LEU A 72 13.99 11.61 -3.09
N ILE A 73 12.86 11.73 -2.40
CA ILE A 73 12.39 13.02 -1.87
C ILE A 73 12.98 13.36 -0.49
N ASN A 74 13.82 12.49 0.06
CA ASN A 74 14.38 12.61 1.41
C ASN A 74 13.29 12.86 2.47
N ALA A 75 12.23 12.06 2.42
CA ALA A 75 11.10 12.18 3.33
C ALA A 75 11.56 11.96 4.79
N LYS A 76 11.03 12.79 5.70
CA LYS A 76 11.27 12.67 7.15
C LYS A 76 10.00 12.58 7.97
N ASN A 77 8.92 13.19 7.52
CA ASN A 77 7.63 13.15 8.20
C ASN A 77 6.58 12.68 7.18
N THR A 78 5.92 11.57 7.47
CA THR A 78 4.90 10.97 6.59
C THR A 78 3.62 10.71 7.36
N MET A 79 2.50 10.73 6.64
CA MET A 79 1.17 10.38 7.13
C MET A 79 0.55 9.38 6.15
N GLU A 80 -0.08 8.32 6.65
CA GLU A 80 -0.68 7.28 5.81
C GLU A 80 -2.17 7.10 6.12
N ILE A 81 -3.01 7.61 5.24
CA ILE A 81 -4.45 7.45 5.37
C ILE A 81 -4.86 6.09 4.79
N GLY A 82 -5.15 5.13 5.66
CA GLY A 82 -5.63 3.80 5.29
C GLY A 82 -4.53 2.72 5.35
N VAL A 83 -4.25 2.24 6.57
CA VAL A 83 -3.11 1.34 6.84
C VAL A 83 -3.42 -0.14 6.55
N PHE A 84 -4.68 -0.58 6.61
CA PHE A 84 -5.10 -1.99 6.53
C PHE A 84 -4.20 -2.93 7.38
N THR A 85 -3.48 -3.87 6.77
CA THR A 85 -2.52 -4.77 7.45
C THR A 85 -1.11 -4.19 7.56
N GLY A 86 -0.84 -3.02 6.96
CA GLY A 86 0.38 -2.26 7.13
C GLY A 86 1.49 -2.53 6.12
N TYR A 87 1.21 -3.09 4.95
CA TYR A 87 2.27 -3.37 3.94
C TYR A 87 2.90 -2.07 3.40
N SER A 88 2.09 -1.08 3.02
CA SER A 88 2.52 0.27 2.64
C SER A 88 3.21 1.00 3.81
N LEU A 89 2.63 0.91 5.00
CA LEU A 89 3.19 1.51 6.21
C LEU A 89 4.59 0.97 6.53
N LEU A 90 4.79 -0.34 6.41
CA LEU A 90 6.10 -0.98 6.59
C LEU A 90 7.09 -0.55 5.50
N ALA A 91 6.66 -0.50 4.24
CA ALA A 91 7.48 0.00 3.14
C ALA A 91 7.96 1.43 3.39
N THR A 92 7.08 2.28 3.91
CA THR A 92 7.35 3.67 4.30
C THR A 92 8.34 3.74 5.46
N ALA A 93 8.08 3.02 6.55
CA ALA A 93 8.95 3.00 7.72
C ALA A 93 10.38 2.56 7.38
N MET A 94 10.54 1.57 6.49
CA MET A 94 11.85 1.09 6.02
C MET A 94 12.56 2.06 5.06
N ALA A 95 11.87 3.08 4.57
CA ALA A 95 12.43 4.09 3.65
C ALA A 95 12.93 5.34 4.37
N LEU A 96 12.33 5.65 5.53
CA LEU A 96 12.67 6.83 6.31
C LEU A 96 14.06 6.70 6.95
N PRO A 97 14.77 7.82 7.15
CA PRO A 97 16.00 7.83 7.94
C PRO A 97 15.71 7.54 9.42
N ASP A 98 16.73 7.23 10.22
CA ASP A 98 16.58 6.92 11.66
C ASP A 98 15.92 8.05 12.47
N ASP A 99 16.03 9.30 12.00
CA ASP A 99 15.38 10.48 12.59
C ASP A 99 13.99 10.78 12.01
N GLY A 100 13.51 9.95 11.09
CA GLY A 100 12.21 10.06 10.45
C GLY A 100 11.06 9.61 11.34
N LYS A 101 9.89 10.17 11.11
CA LYS A 101 8.64 9.88 11.81
C LYS A 101 7.54 9.55 10.81
N ASN A 102 6.82 8.49 11.10
CA ASN A 102 5.59 8.14 10.40
C ASN A 102 4.47 8.14 11.44
N GLU A 103 3.49 9.05 11.30
CA GLU A 103 2.48 9.30 12.36
C GLU A 103 1.60 8.08 12.66
N ASP A 104 1.54 7.13 11.73
CA ASP A 104 0.78 5.89 11.86
C ASP A 104 1.64 4.66 12.19
N SER A 105 2.96 4.84 12.42
CA SER A 105 3.85 3.75 12.86
C SER A 105 3.42 3.28 14.24
N PRO A 106 3.19 1.97 14.47
CA PRO A 106 2.95 1.47 15.82
C PRO A 106 4.16 1.83 16.69
N THR A 107 3.96 2.68 17.68
CA THR A 107 5.00 3.20 18.59
C THR A 107 5.50 2.16 19.58
N ASP A 108 5.02 0.92 19.48
CA ASP A 108 5.50 -0.22 20.26
C ASP A 108 5.57 -1.45 19.35
N SER A 109 6.72 -2.13 19.37
CA SER A 109 7.03 -3.36 18.61
C SER A 109 6.05 -4.53 18.86
N ALA A 110 5.09 -4.36 19.76
CA ALA A 110 4.02 -5.31 20.08
C ALA A 110 2.70 -5.08 19.31
N GLU A 111 2.57 -4.04 18.48
CA GLU A 111 1.28 -3.66 17.86
C GLU A 111 1.22 -3.71 16.33
N LEU A 112 2.08 -4.49 15.66
CA LEU A 112 1.71 -5.04 14.35
C LEU A 112 0.70 -6.20 14.53
N LYS A 113 -0.36 -5.96 15.31
CA LYS A 113 -1.50 -6.87 15.44
C LYS A 113 -2.19 -6.88 14.09
N ILE A 114 -1.95 -7.94 13.33
CA ILE A 114 -2.64 -8.26 12.08
C ILE A 114 -4.13 -7.97 12.28
N GLY A 115 -4.62 -6.97 11.55
CA GLY A 115 -6.02 -6.68 11.28
C GLY A 115 -7.01 -6.96 12.42
N ASN A 116 -7.19 -6.00 13.33
CA ASN A 116 -8.46 -5.87 14.06
C ASN A 116 -9.00 -4.43 14.15
N ARG A 117 -8.38 -3.46 13.46
CA ARG A 117 -9.02 -2.17 13.20
C ARG A 117 -9.94 -2.27 11.99
N SER A 118 -11.01 -3.04 12.16
CA SER A 118 -12.14 -3.09 11.24
C SER A 118 -13.39 -2.60 11.99
N LYS A 119 -13.93 -1.47 11.52
CA LYS A 119 -15.29 -0.92 11.73
C LYS A 119 -15.59 -0.02 12.94
N ARG A 120 -14.64 0.40 13.77
CA ARG A 120 -14.96 1.34 14.89
C ARG A 120 -14.35 2.73 14.84
N ASP A 121 -13.43 3.00 13.91
CA ASP A 121 -12.68 4.27 13.93
C ASP A 121 -13.10 5.24 12.80
N LEU A 122 -14.25 5.00 12.17
CA LEU A 122 -14.90 5.96 11.26
C LEU A 122 -16.04 6.75 11.93
N ASP A 123 -16.10 6.78 13.26
CA ASP A 123 -16.90 7.79 13.96
C ASP A 123 -16.24 9.15 13.71
N THR A 124 -16.85 9.90 12.80
CA THR A 124 -16.51 11.24 12.33
C THR A 124 -16.67 12.30 13.43
N GLU A 125 -15.96 12.19 14.56
CA GLU A 125 -16.10 13.15 15.66
C GLU A 125 -14.81 13.67 16.32
N ASN A 126 -13.60 13.35 15.83
CA ASN A 126 -12.39 13.96 16.41
C ASN A 126 -11.32 14.35 15.37
N LEU A 127 -11.73 15.06 14.31
CA LEU A 127 -10.84 15.95 13.57
C LEU A 127 -10.68 17.25 14.34
N ASN A 128 -9.84 17.23 15.38
CA ASN A 128 -9.42 18.48 16.03
C ASN A 128 -8.28 19.08 15.19
N LEU A 129 -8.68 19.88 14.18
CA LEU A 129 -7.80 20.78 13.43
C LEU A 129 -7.14 21.74 14.43
N HIS A 130 -5.86 21.56 14.70
CA HIS A 130 -5.06 22.57 15.37
C HIS A 130 -4.89 23.76 14.41
N HIS A 131 -5.80 24.72 14.55
CA HIS A 131 -5.64 26.06 14.03
C HIS A 131 -4.39 26.71 14.63
N GLU A 132 -3.52 27.14 13.72
CA GLU A 132 -2.50 28.17 13.87
C GLU A 132 -2.93 29.31 14.80
N LYS A 133 -2.08 29.59 15.80
CA LYS A 133 -1.86 30.94 16.32
C LYS A 133 -0.37 31.09 16.63
N MET A 134 0.35 31.78 15.75
CA MET A 134 1.27 32.86 16.09
C MET A 134 1.27 33.87 14.95
#